data_AF-A0A1H7J158-F1
#
_entry.id   AF-A0A1H7J158-F1
#
_cell.length_a   1.000
_cell.length_b   1.000
_cell.length_c   1.000
_cell.angle_alpha   90.00
_cell.angle_beta   90.00
_cell.angle_gamma   90.00
#
_symmetry.space_group_name_H-M   'P 1'
#
loop_
_entity.id
_entity.type
_entity.pdbx_description
1 polymer ?
#
loop_
_entity_poly.entity_id
_entity_poly.type
_entity_poly.pdbx_seq_one_letter_code
_entity_poly.pdbx_strand_id
1 'polypeptide(L)'
;MKGFRKFLLRGNVVDLAVGVVIGAAFTAVVSGFVKDFLTPLIGLFGGANNDLGKKTWHSFAYGDFINVALSFLITAAVVYFFVVLPISKLTARFATKADVDAPKKDCPECLSSIPAAASRCAFCTAPVPVEFATTVPRQ
;
A
#
# COMPACT_ATOMS: atom_id res chain seq x y z
N MET A 1 24.04 14.72 16.27
CA MET A 1 23.52 15.18 14.95
C MET A 1 23.96 14.34 13.75
N LYS A 2 25.25 13.98 13.57
CA LYS A 2 25.72 13.22 12.38
C LYS A 2 25.16 11.78 12.26
N GLY A 3 24.90 11.10 13.39
CA GLY A 3 24.37 9.73 13.40
C GLY A 3 22.92 9.60 12.94
N PHE A 4 22.06 10.54 13.32
CA PHE A 4 20.65 10.56 12.91
C PHE A 4 20.49 10.78 11.40
N ARG A 5 21.30 11.68 10.81
CA ARG A 5 21.34 11.87 9.36
C ARG A 5 21.81 10.62 8.62
N LYS A 6 22.83 9.91 9.13
CA LYS A 6 23.30 8.62 8.56
C LYS A 6 22.26 7.49 8.63
N PHE A 7 21.34 7.55 9.60
CA PHE A 7 20.23 6.59 9.72
C PHE A 7 19.09 6.92 8.75
N LEU A 8 18.70 8.20 8.64
CA LEU A 8 17.70 8.65 7.67
C LEU A 8 18.17 8.43 6.22
N LEU A 9 19.45 8.63 5.92
CA LEU A 9 20.03 8.39 4.60
C LEU A 9 20.11 6.89 4.22
N ARG A 10 19.71 5.97 5.11
CA ARG A 10 19.70 4.53 4.84
C ARG A 10 18.58 4.10 3.87
N GLY A 11 17.79 5.04 3.33
CA GLY A 11 16.84 4.87 2.22
C GLY A 11 15.57 4.10 2.60
N ASN A 12 15.74 2.89 3.13
CA ASN A 12 14.67 1.98 3.54
C ASN A 12 13.69 2.59 4.56
N VAL A 13 14.18 3.41 5.50
CA VAL A 13 13.33 4.04 6.54
C VAL A 13 12.48 5.19 5.98
N VAL A 14 13.05 5.95 5.03
CA VAL A 14 12.37 7.12 4.45
C VAL A 14 11.24 6.66 3.52
N ASP A 15 11.49 5.63 2.70
CA ASP A 15 10.48 5.08 1.80
C ASP A 15 9.30 4.47 2.57
N LEU A 16 9.59 3.70 3.64
CA LEU A 16 8.56 3.18 4.53
C LEU A 16 7.77 4.30 5.22
N ALA A 17 8.46 5.33 5.72
CA ALA A 17 7.80 6.47 6.37
C ALA A 17 6.87 7.22 5.40
N VAL A 18 7.32 7.45 4.17
CA VAL A 18 6.51 8.10 3.13
C VAL A 18 5.29 7.25 2.78
N GLY A 19 5.45 5.93 2.64
CA GLY A 19 4.35 5.00 2.38
C GLY A 19 3.25 5.05 3.46
N VAL A 20 3.63 5.06 4.74
CA VAL A 20 2.66 5.14 5.86
C VAL A 20 1.92 6.47 5.89
N VAL A 21 2.63 7.59 5.69
CA VAL A 21 2.03 8.93 5.71
C VAL A 21 1.03 9.11 4.56
N ILE A 22 1.39 8.67 3.34
CA ILE A 22 0.50 8.74 2.17
C ILE A 22 -0.71 7.82 2.38
N GLY A 23 -0.51 6.61 2.91
CA GLY A 23 -1.61 5.68 3.22
C GLY A 23 -2.61 6.24 4.22
N ALA A 24 -2.13 6.90 5.28
CA ALA A 24 -2.98 7.55 6.27
C ALA A 24 -3.75 8.74 5.67
N ALA A 25 -3.08 9.59 4.89
CA ALA A 25 -3.71 10.75 4.25
C ALA A 25 -4.80 10.34 3.27
N PHE A 26 -4.55 9.32 2.44
CA PHE A 26 -5.54 8.82 1.49
C PHE A 26 -6.77 8.22 2.20
N THR A 27 -6.55 7.43 3.25
CA THR A 27 -7.64 6.88 4.07
C THR A 27 -8.49 7.99 4.69
N ALA A 28 -7.87 9.08 5.16
CA ALA A 28 -8.59 10.23 5.69
C ALA A 28 -9.48 10.89 4.63
N VAL A 29 -8.99 11.10 3.40
CA VAL A 29 -9.77 11.68 2.29
C VAL A 29 -10.97 10.81 1.94
N VAL A 30 -10.78 9.50 1.80
CA VAL A 30 -11.89 8.60 1.43
C VAL A 30 -12.90 8.51 2.57
N SER A 31 -12.45 8.42 3.82
CA SER A 31 -13.36 8.40 4.96
C SER A 31 -14.13 9.72 5.15
N GLY A 32 -13.53 10.86 4.84
CA GLY A 32 -14.20 12.17 4.81
C GLY A 32 -15.28 12.21 3.74
N PHE A 33 -14.95 11.81 2.51
CA PHE A 33 -15.94 11.74 1.42
C PHE A 33 -17.12 10.82 1.75
N VAL A 34 -16.87 9.68 2.37
CA VAL A 34 -17.94 8.73 2.74
C VAL A 34 -18.81 9.28 3.88
N LYS A 35 -18.22 9.96 4.86
CA LYS A 35 -18.99 10.60 5.94
C LYS A 35 -19.81 11.78 5.43
N ASP A 36 -19.21 12.64 4.61
CA ASP A 36 -19.82 13.92 4.20
C ASP A 36 -20.82 13.75 3.05
N PHE A 37 -20.62 12.75 2.19
CA PHE A 37 -21.45 12.56 1.00
C PHE A 37 -22.37 11.35 1.09
N LEU A 38 -21.91 10.21 1.63
CA LEU A 38 -22.69 8.96 1.62
C LEU A 38 -23.60 8.84 2.85
N THR A 39 -23.13 9.18 4.05
CA THR A 39 -23.96 9.11 5.27
C THR A 39 -25.26 9.95 5.17
N PRO A 40 -25.25 11.20 4.66
CA PRO A 40 -26.48 11.95 4.45
C PRO A 40 -27.34 11.41 3.29
N LEU A 41 -26.73 10.86 2.23
CA LEU A 41 -27.48 10.22 1.13
C LEU A 41 -28.22 8.98 1.61
N ILE A 42 -27.55 8.13 2.40
CA ILE A 42 -28.16 6.93 3.00
C ILE A 42 -29.23 7.33 4.01
N GLY A 43 -29.02 8.42 4.77
CA GLY A 43 -30.02 8.98 5.66
C GLY A 43 -31.26 9.54 4.95
N LEU A 44 -31.14 9.95 3.68
CA LEU A 44 -32.26 10.48 2.89
C LEU A 44 -32.99 9.38 2.09
N PHE A 45 -32.26 8.45 1.47
CA PHE A 45 -32.81 7.37 0.64
C PHE A 45 -33.17 6.10 1.43
N GLY A 46 -32.59 5.90 2.62
CA GLY A 46 -32.95 4.83 3.56
C GLY A 46 -34.26 5.08 4.32
N GLY A 47 -35.00 6.13 3.96
CA GLY A 47 -36.17 6.63 4.67
C GLY A 47 -35.81 7.82 5.55
N ALA A 48 -36.67 8.85 5.53
CA ALA A 48 -36.52 10.16 6.17
C ALA A 48 -36.21 10.17 7.67
N ASN A 49 -36.02 9.03 8.31
CA ASN A 49 -35.43 8.91 9.61
C ASN A 49 -34.48 7.71 9.53
N ASN A 50 -33.24 7.90 9.95
CA ASN A 50 -32.57 6.91 10.78
C ASN A 50 -33.39 6.71 12.08
N ASP A 51 -34.58 6.12 11.93
CA ASP A 51 -35.36 5.42 12.96
C ASP A 51 -34.70 4.09 13.35
N LEU A 52 -33.43 3.92 12.97
CA LEU A 52 -32.47 3.07 13.67
C LEU A 52 -31.87 3.76 14.92
N GLY A 53 -32.15 5.05 15.14
CA GLY A 53 -31.70 5.82 16.30
C GLY A 53 -32.79 6.61 17.04
N LYS A 54 -34.03 6.69 16.53
CA LYS A 54 -35.10 7.49 17.16
C LYS A 54 -36.46 6.81 17.33
N LYS A 55 -36.49 5.47 17.34
CA LYS A 55 -37.52 4.72 18.06
C LYS A 55 -36.87 3.88 19.16
N THR A 56 -36.72 4.48 20.33
CA THR A 56 -36.23 3.81 21.55
C THR A 56 -37.24 2.78 22.04
N TRP A 57 -37.06 1.53 21.59
CA TRP A 57 -37.57 0.33 22.27
C TRP A 57 -36.40 -0.65 22.36
N HIS A 58 -35.63 -0.54 23.44
CA HIS A 58 -34.54 -1.43 23.85
C HIS A 58 -33.26 -1.47 22.97
N SER A 59 -32.38 -0.48 23.19
CA SER A 59 -30.90 -0.48 23.10
C SER A 59 -30.16 -1.62 22.37
N PHE A 60 -30.45 -1.89 21.10
CA PHE A 60 -29.47 -2.47 20.18
C PHE A 60 -29.43 -1.66 18.88
N ALA A 61 -28.42 -0.79 18.78
CA ALA A 61 -28.16 0.08 17.62
C ALA A 61 -27.62 -0.74 16.43
N TYR A 62 -28.45 -1.62 15.87
CA TYR A 62 -28.10 -2.43 14.71
C TYR A 62 -27.86 -1.57 13.46
N GLY A 63 -28.48 -0.38 13.41
CA GLY A 63 -28.37 0.51 12.27
C GLY A 63 -27.07 1.29 12.17
N ASP A 64 -26.43 1.61 13.29
CA ASP A 64 -25.12 2.26 13.25
C ASP A 64 -24.06 1.29 12.70
N PHE A 65 -24.12 0.03 13.15
CA PHE A 65 -23.26 -1.02 12.65
C PHE A 65 -23.46 -1.29 11.16
N ILE A 66 -24.71 -1.41 10.68
CA ILE A 66 -25.00 -1.61 9.26
C ILE A 66 -24.55 -0.41 8.42
N ASN A 67 -24.73 0.82 8.91
CA ASN A 67 -24.29 2.02 8.21
C ASN A 67 -22.75 2.08 8.09
N VAL A 68 -22.02 1.76 9.16
CA VAL A 68 -20.55 1.69 9.15
C VAL A 68 -20.06 0.57 8.22
N ALA A 69 -20.70 -0.60 8.26
CA ALA A 69 -20.35 -1.73 7.39
C ALA A 69 -20.59 -1.41 5.91
N LEU A 70 -21.73 -0.79 5.57
CA LEU A 70 -22.04 -0.36 4.22
C LEU A 70 -21.07 0.73 3.73
N SER A 71 -20.78 1.71 4.57
CA SER A 71 -19.80 2.77 4.31
C SER A 71 -18.40 2.20 4.06
N PHE A 72 -17.98 1.22 4.86
CA PHE A 72 -16.71 0.51 4.68
C PHE A 72 -16.65 -0.26 3.37
N LEU A 73 -17.72 -0.98 3.01
CA LEU A 73 -17.80 -1.73 1.74
C LEU A 73 -17.68 -0.79 0.53
N ILE A 74 -18.37 0.35 0.55
CA ILE A 74 -18.33 1.32 -0.55
C ILE A 74 -16.97 2.01 -0.62
N THR A 75 -16.38 2.37 0.53
CA THR A 75 -15.01 2.90 0.61
C THR A 75 -14.02 1.93 -0.03
N ALA A 76 -14.06 0.66 0.37
CA ALA A 76 -13.19 -0.38 -0.17
C ALA A 76 -13.38 -0.55 -1.69
N ALA A 77 -14.62 -0.51 -2.17
CA ALA A 77 -14.94 -0.59 -3.60
C ALA A 77 -14.35 0.60 -4.39
N VAL A 78 -14.47 1.83 -3.89
CA VAL A 78 -13.90 3.03 -4.51
C VAL A 78 -12.38 2.95 -4.55
N VAL A 79 -11.72 2.61 -3.44
CA VAL A 79 -10.26 2.47 -3.38
C VAL A 79 -9.78 1.36 -4.32
N TYR A 80 -10.46 0.23 -4.33
CA TYR A 80 -10.14 -0.87 -5.24
C TYR A 80 -10.27 -0.45 -6.70
N PHE A 81 -11.35 0.23 -7.06
CA PHE A 81 -11.62 0.64 -8.45
C PHE A 81 -10.70 1.76 -8.94
N PHE A 82 -10.45 2.79 -8.13
CA PHE A 82 -9.67 3.96 -8.53
C PHE A 82 -8.17 3.84 -8.30
N VAL A 83 -7.71 2.96 -7.40
CA VAL A 83 -6.29 2.83 -7.07
C VAL A 83 -5.77 1.45 -7.44
N VAL A 84 -6.36 0.38 -6.91
CA VAL A 84 -5.83 -0.98 -7.09
C VAL A 84 -5.98 -1.45 -8.54
N LEU A 85 -7.13 -1.23 -9.18
CA LEU A 85 -7.39 -1.61 -10.56
C LEU A 85 -6.48 -0.90 -11.60
N PRO A 86 -6.28 0.42 -11.58
CA PRO A 86 -5.35 1.05 -12.51
C PRO A 86 -3.92 0.67 -12.22
N ILE A 87 -3.50 0.58 -10.94
CA ILE A 87 -2.13 0.16 -10.61
C ILE A 87 -1.91 -1.26 -11.13
N SER A 88 -2.74 -2.24 -10.77
CA SER A 88 -2.62 -3.63 -11.25
C SER A 88 -2.62 -3.75 -12.77
N LYS A 89 -3.48 -2.97 -13.46
CA LYS A 89 -3.52 -2.91 -14.93
C LYS A 89 -2.26 -2.28 -15.53
N LEU A 90 -1.70 -1.26 -14.86
CA LEU A 90 -0.44 -0.63 -15.27
C LEU A 90 0.74 -1.57 -15.01
N THR A 91 0.83 -2.24 -13.87
CA THR A 91 1.91 -3.21 -13.58
C THR A 91 1.88 -4.39 -14.54
N ALA A 92 0.69 -4.87 -14.92
CA ALA A 92 0.53 -5.91 -15.95
C ALA A 92 0.96 -5.42 -17.35
N ARG A 93 0.78 -4.13 -17.66
CA ARG A 93 1.25 -3.51 -18.90
C ARG A 93 2.73 -3.13 -18.88
N PHE A 94 3.30 -2.89 -17.71
CA PHE A 94 4.71 -2.54 -17.48
C PHE A 94 5.51 -3.70 -16.86
N ALA A 95 5.12 -4.95 -17.16
CA ALA A 95 5.63 -6.21 -16.57
C ALA A 95 7.12 -6.51 -16.80
N THR A 96 7.97 -5.50 -17.05
CA THR A 96 9.41 -5.66 -17.24
C THR A 96 10.25 -4.94 -16.17
N LYS A 97 9.68 -4.19 -15.22
CA LYS A 97 10.48 -3.51 -14.18
C LYS A 97 9.81 -3.45 -12.79
N ALA A 98 9.30 -4.58 -12.31
CA ALA A 98 9.18 -4.77 -10.87
C ALA A 98 10.55 -5.15 -10.28
N ASP A 99 11.51 -4.24 -10.43
CA ASP A 99 12.88 -4.29 -9.88
C ASP A 99 12.96 -3.34 -8.67
N VAL A 100 11.94 -3.37 -7.81
CA VAL A 100 11.96 -2.65 -6.53
C VAL A 100 12.52 -3.56 -5.43
N ASP A 101 12.32 -4.88 -5.55
CA ASP A 101 12.74 -5.88 -4.57
C ASP A 101 13.53 -7.05 -5.17
N ALA A 102 14.17 -6.86 -6.33
CA ALA A 102 15.11 -7.86 -6.81
C ALA A 102 16.24 -7.99 -5.75
N PRO A 103 16.50 -9.19 -5.20
CA PRO A 103 17.56 -9.36 -4.21
C PRO A 103 18.87 -8.84 -4.80
N LYS A 104 19.51 -7.90 -4.12
CA LYS A 104 20.77 -7.30 -4.57
C LYS A 104 21.92 -8.13 -4.03
N LYS A 105 22.85 -8.52 -4.91
CA LYS A 105 24.11 -9.15 -4.55
C LYS A 105 25.26 -8.19 -4.78
N ASP A 106 26.29 -8.26 -3.95
CA ASP A 106 27.51 -7.49 -4.15
C ASP A 106 28.40 -8.21 -5.17
N CYS A 107 28.94 -7.46 -6.13
CA CYS A 107 29.90 -7.99 -7.08
C CYS A 107 31.21 -8.36 -6.36
N PRO A 108 31.78 -9.56 -6.55
CA PRO A 108 33.05 -9.93 -5.94
C PRO A 108 34.24 -9.10 -6.46
N GLU A 109 34.13 -8.53 -7.67
CA GLU A 109 35.21 -7.77 -8.31
C GLU A 109 35.20 -6.28 -7.91
N CYS A 110 34.05 -5.62 -8.04
CA CYS A 110 33.94 -4.16 -7.89
C CYS A 110 33.14 -3.70 -6.67
N LEU A 111 32.59 -4.64 -5.89
CA LEU A 111 31.81 -4.38 -4.67
C LEU A 111 30.60 -3.44 -4.87
N SER A 112 30.14 -3.24 -6.11
CA SER A 112 28.92 -2.51 -6.41
C SER A 112 27.70 -3.40 -6.26
N SER A 113 26.57 -2.85 -5.80
CA SER A 113 25.29 -3.56 -5.69
C SER A 113 24.65 -3.79 -7.06
N ILE A 114 24.38 -5.05 -7.41
CA ILE A 114 23.80 -5.48 -8.70
C ILE A 114 22.59 -6.38 -8.42
N PRO A 115 21.53 -6.38 -9.25
CA PRO A 115 20.43 -7.34 -9.09
C PRO A 115 20.94 -8.80 -9.22
N ALA A 116 20.42 -9.71 -8.39
CA ALA A 116 20.87 -11.11 -8.32
C ALA A 116 20.75 -11.85 -9.67
N ALA A 117 19.75 -11.49 -10.47
CA ALA A 117 19.50 -12.05 -11.79
C ALA A 117 20.50 -11.59 -12.87
N ALA A 118 21.39 -10.63 -12.59
CA ALA A 118 22.37 -10.19 -13.58
C ALA A 118 23.47 -11.23 -13.79
N SER A 119 23.75 -11.52 -15.06
CA SER A 119 24.88 -12.33 -15.54
C SER A 119 26.15 -11.52 -15.82
N ARG A 120 26.03 -10.19 -15.86
CA ARG A 120 27.14 -9.26 -16.05
C ARG A 120 26.95 -8.03 -15.17
N CYS A 121 28.04 -7.59 -14.55
CA CYS A 121 28.03 -6.36 -13.76
C CYS A 121 27.88 -5.13 -14.64
N ALA A 122 27.00 -4.19 -14.26
CA ALA A 122 26.82 -2.92 -14.97
C ALA A 122 27.98 -1.91 -14.74
N PHE A 123 28.70 -2.03 -13.62
CA PHE A 123 29.77 -1.10 -13.24
C PHE A 123 31.14 -1.52 -13.78
N CYS A 124 31.48 -2.80 -13.69
CA CYS A 124 32.80 -3.31 -14.10
C CYS A 124 32.76 -4.27 -15.29
N THR A 125 31.58 -4.58 -15.86
CA THR A 125 31.40 -5.52 -16.99
C THR A 125 31.91 -6.95 -16.77
N ALA A 126 32.39 -7.29 -15.57
CA ALA A 126 32.82 -8.64 -15.24
C ALA A 126 31.63 -9.64 -15.31
N PRO A 127 31.87 -10.86 -15.81
CA PRO A 127 30.89 -11.93 -15.72
C PRO A 127 30.70 -12.32 -14.26
N VAL A 128 29.47 -12.27 -13.76
CA VAL A 128 29.13 -12.68 -12.40
C VAL A 128 28.26 -13.94 -12.46
N PRO A 129 28.54 -14.96 -11.63
CA PRO A 129 27.70 -16.15 -11.60
C PRO A 129 26.27 -15.74 -11.22
N VAL A 130 25.30 -16.21 -12.00
CA VAL A 130 23.88 -15.97 -11.74
C VAL A 130 23.49 -16.90 -10.59
N GLU A 131 23.59 -16.39 -9.38
CA GLU A 131 23.06 -17.07 -8.20
C GLU A 131 21.55 -16.94 -8.25
N PHE A 132 20.92 -17.81 -9.04
CA PHE A 132 19.49 -18.05 -8.97
C PHE A 132 19.18 -18.38 -7.52
N ALA A 133 18.19 -17.71 -6.95
CA ALA A 133 17.80 -17.80 -5.55
C ALA A 133 17.50 -19.25 -5.13
N THR A 134 18.53 -20.04 -4.88
CA THR A 134 18.48 -21.18 -3.99
C THR A 134 18.78 -20.62 -2.63
N THR A 135 17.74 -20.63 -1.81
CA THR A 135 17.78 -20.57 -0.35
C THR A 135 18.91 -21.48 0.16
N VAL A 136 20.11 -20.95 0.33
CA VAL A 136 21.16 -21.58 1.12
C VAL A 136 21.22 -20.81 2.43
N PRO A 137 20.76 -21.38 3.55
CA PRO A 137 21.02 -20.79 4.86
C PRO A 137 22.53 -20.80 5.07
N ARG A 138 23.10 -19.61 5.17
CA ARG A 138 24.49 -19.41 5.56
C ARG A 138 24.61 -19.86 7.02
N GLN A 139 25.46 -20.86 7.26
CA GLN A 139 25.86 -21.34 8.59
C GLN A 139 26.50 -20.20 9.41
#